data_AF-A0A1Q8ANB1-F1
#
_entry.id   AF-A0A1Q8ANB1-F1
#
_cell.length_a   1.000
_cell.length_b   1.000
_cell.length_c   1.000
_cell.angle_alpha   90.00
_cell.angle_beta   90.00
_cell.angle_gamma   90.00
#
_symmetry.space_group_name_H-M   'P 1'
#
loop_
_entity.id
_entity.type
_entity.pdbx_description
1 polymer ?
#
loop_
_entity_poly.entity_id
_entity_poly.type
_entity_poly.pdbx_seq_one_letter_code
_entity_poly.pdbx_strand_id
1 'polypeptide(L)'
;MEATSAHAPVETVTASTEPVDAPSPETGAHGVEVTSTMVHIHDVSIERAAVVKYLESIAPGKQEIALVHALEVGITELLARRARFRPT
;
A
#
# COMPACT_ATOMS: atom_id res chain seq x y z
N MET A 1 24.18 -31.84 -51.15
CA MET A 1 25.45 -31.15 -50.87
C MET A 1 25.57 -30.03 -51.87
N GLU A 2 25.31 -28.79 -51.46
CA GLU A 2 25.76 -27.62 -52.21
C GLU A 2 25.91 -26.47 -51.22
N ALA A 3 27.13 -25.95 -51.16
CA ALA A 3 27.51 -24.80 -50.36
C ALA A 3 27.27 -23.55 -51.20
N THR A 4 26.68 -22.51 -50.63
CA THR A 4 26.76 -21.16 -51.20
C THR A 4 27.27 -20.22 -50.12
N SER A 5 28.38 -19.56 -50.46
CA SER A 5 29.05 -18.52 -49.71
C SER A 5 28.57 -17.19 -50.28
N ALA A 6 28.19 -16.24 -49.42
CA ALA A 6 28.16 -14.83 -49.82
C ALA A 6 28.34 -13.89 -48.61
N HIS A 7 29.33 -13.04 -48.81
CA HIS A 7 29.81 -11.89 -48.07
C HIS A 7 28.72 -10.85 -47.69
N ALA A 8 28.97 -10.14 -46.58
CA ALA A 8 28.26 -8.97 -46.02
C ALA A 8 28.14 -7.79 -47.02
N PRO A 9 27.56 -6.59 -46.71
CA PRO A 9 27.09 -6.01 -45.43
C PRO A 9 25.72 -5.27 -45.55
N VAL A 10 25.21 -4.59 -44.50
CA VAL A 10 24.71 -3.18 -44.51
C VAL A 10 24.40 -2.77 -43.06
N GLU A 11 24.85 -1.55 -42.74
CA GLU A 11 24.64 -0.76 -41.53
C GLU A 11 23.20 -0.72 -41.02
N THR A 12 23.03 -0.67 -39.70
CA THR A 12 22.02 0.19 -39.11
C THR A 12 22.58 0.75 -37.81
N VAL A 13 23.03 2.02 -37.89
CA VAL A 13 23.19 2.89 -36.73
C VAL A 13 21.83 2.99 -36.05
N THR A 14 21.64 2.25 -34.96
CA THR A 14 20.53 2.47 -34.05
C THR A 14 21.07 3.33 -32.91
N ALA A 15 20.62 4.58 -32.91
CA ALA A 15 20.85 5.54 -31.85
C ALA A 15 20.58 4.86 -30.49
N SER A 16 21.62 4.78 -29.66
CA SER A 16 21.44 4.47 -28.24
C SER A 16 20.80 5.69 -27.62
N THR A 17 19.47 5.73 -27.65
CA THR A 17 18.67 6.58 -26.78
C THR A 17 19.08 6.22 -25.36
N GLU A 18 19.81 7.11 -24.69
CA GLU A 18 20.03 7.02 -23.25
C GLU A 18 18.65 6.82 -22.59
N PRO A 19 18.53 5.90 -21.62
CA PRO A 19 17.27 5.72 -20.94
C PRO A 19 16.97 7.05 -20.25
N VAL A 20 15.98 7.76 -20.79
CA VAL A 20 15.31 8.84 -20.09
C VAL A 20 14.90 8.24 -18.77
N ASP A 21 15.47 8.78 -17.70
CA ASP A 21 15.11 8.55 -16.31
C ASP A 21 13.58 8.68 -16.22
N ALA A 22 12.91 7.54 -16.40
CA ALA A 22 11.49 7.46 -16.15
C ALA A 22 11.38 7.80 -14.68
N PRO A 23 10.51 8.74 -14.27
CA PRO A 23 10.18 8.88 -12.88
C PRO A 23 9.63 7.52 -12.46
N SER A 24 10.48 6.73 -11.83
CA SER A 24 10.07 5.47 -11.22
C SER A 24 9.01 5.91 -10.24
N PRO A 25 7.73 5.54 -10.41
CA PRO A 25 6.80 5.79 -9.35
C PRO A 25 7.34 4.93 -8.22
N GLU A 26 7.91 5.58 -7.19
CA GLU A 26 7.79 5.03 -5.86
C GLU A 26 6.29 4.99 -5.57
N THR A 27 5.58 4.05 -6.18
CA THR A 27 4.38 3.47 -5.62
C THR A 27 4.91 2.71 -4.40
N GLY A 28 5.33 3.46 -3.38
CA GLY A 28 5.48 2.91 -2.06
C GLY A 28 4.13 2.30 -1.76
N ALA A 29 4.07 0.98 -1.68
CA ALA A 29 2.87 0.28 -1.29
C ALA A 29 2.53 0.75 0.11
N HIS A 30 1.73 1.82 0.20
CA HIS A 30 1.33 2.38 1.46
C HIS A 30 0.45 1.33 2.12
N GLY A 31 0.85 0.83 3.29
CA GLY A 31 0.08 -0.18 4.01
C GLY A 31 -1.35 0.27 4.35
N VAL A 32 -1.62 1.57 4.25
CA VAL A 32 -2.94 2.19 4.35
C VAL A 32 -3.20 3.03 3.09
N GLU A 33 -4.31 2.76 2.42
CA GLU A 33 -4.83 3.57 1.31
C GLU A 33 -6.17 4.18 1.70
N VAL A 34 -6.34 5.47 1.44
CA VAL A 34 -7.59 6.19 1.73
C VAL A 34 -8.16 6.70 0.42
N THR A 35 -9.35 6.21 0.08
CA THR A 35 -10.17 6.71 -1.03
C THR A 35 -11.20 7.70 -0.51
N SER A 36 -12.06 8.23 -1.38
CA SER A 36 -13.11 9.18 -1.00
C SER A 36 -14.11 8.64 0.04
N THR A 37 -14.32 7.32 0.08
CA THR A 37 -15.34 6.70 0.94
C THR A 37 -14.86 5.47 1.70
N MET A 38 -13.63 5.01 1.46
CA MET A 38 -13.14 3.74 1.98
C MET A 38 -11.67 3.83 2.38
N VAL A 39 -11.32 3.13 3.45
CA VAL A 39 -9.93 2.91 3.88
C VAL A 39 -9.59 1.46 3.64
N HIS A 40 -8.49 1.20 2.94
CA HIS A 40 -7.89 -0.13 2.80
C HIS A 40 -6.66 -0.20 3.69
N ILE A 41 -6.57 -1.26 4.49
CA ILE A 41 -5.36 -1.56 5.25
C ILE A 41 -4.91 -2.96 4.84
N HIS A 42 -3.78 -3.02 4.13
CA HIS A 42 -3.36 -4.23 3.43
C HIS A 42 -2.77 -5.28 4.39
N ASP A 43 -2.01 -4.82 5.38
CA ASP A 43 -1.43 -5.66 6.42
C ASP A 43 -1.54 -4.96 7.77
N VAL A 44 -2.25 -5.58 8.71
CA VAL A 44 -2.42 -5.09 10.09
C VAL A 44 -1.87 -6.13 11.04
N SER A 45 -0.74 -5.82 11.64
CA SER A 45 -0.15 -6.57 12.75
C SER A 45 -0.08 -5.70 14.00
N ILE A 46 -0.64 -6.16 15.12
CA ILE A 46 -0.69 -5.42 16.38
C ILE A 46 -0.08 -6.26 17.51
N GLU A 47 1.07 -5.85 18.02
CA GLU A 47 1.78 -6.52 19.11
C GLU A 47 1.49 -5.91 20.51
N ARG A 48 0.36 -5.22 20.65
CA ARG A 48 -0.07 -4.65 21.94
C ARG A 48 -0.84 -5.70 22.73
N ALA A 49 -0.25 -6.21 23.81
CA ALA A 49 -0.85 -7.27 24.66
C ALA A 49 -2.31 -7.00 25.07
N ALA A 50 -2.67 -5.75 25.39
CA ALA A 50 -4.04 -5.40 25.75
C ALA A 50 -5.03 -5.57 24.58
N VAL A 51 -4.61 -5.25 23.36
CA VAL A 51 -5.44 -5.40 22.14
C VAL A 51 -5.59 -6.88 21.79
N VAL A 52 -4.48 -7.63 21.84
CA VAL A 52 -4.48 -9.08 21.62
C VAL A 52 -5.45 -9.76 22.60
N LYS A 53 -5.31 -9.49 23.90
CA LYS A 53 -6.18 -10.07 24.93
C LYS A 53 -7.65 -9.67 24.77
N TYR A 54 -7.92 -8.44 24.34
CA TYR A 54 -9.29 -8.01 24.05
C TYR A 54 -9.88 -8.82 22.91
N LEU A 55 -9.19 -8.93 21.77
CA LEU A 55 -9.69 -9.69 20.61
C LEU A 55 -9.78 -11.20 20.88
N GLU A 56 -8.86 -11.78 21.66
CA GLU A 56 -8.94 -13.17 22.11
C GLU A 56 -10.19 -13.47 22.95
N SER A 57 -10.71 -12.47 23.67
CA SER A 57 -11.96 -12.61 24.45
C SER A 57 -13.22 -12.59 23.58
N ILE A 58 -13.11 -12.20 22.32
CA ILE A 58 -14.21 -12.12 21.35
C ILE A 58 -14.24 -13.40 20.52
N ALA A 59 -15.46 -13.91 20.26
CA ALA A 59 -15.65 -15.06 19.39
C ALA A 59 -14.99 -14.84 18.01
N PRO A 60 -14.29 -15.82 17.42
CA PRO A 60 -13.51 -15.62 16.19
C PRO A 60 -14.28 -14.92 15.05
N GLY A 61 -15.53 -15.32 14.80
CA GLY A 61 -16.38 -14.72 13.76
C GLY A 61 -16.83 -13.27 14.04
N LYS A 62 -16.41 -12.67 15.16
CA LYS A 62 -16.73 -11.28 15.54
C LYS A 62 -15.48 -10.43 15.77
N GLN A 63 -14.28 -11.01 15.69
CA GLN A 63 -13.03 -10.30 15.97
C GLN A 63 -12.79 -9.16 14.98
N GLU A 64 -13.04 -9.40 13.69
CA GLU A 64 -12.90 -8.38 12.65
C GLU A 64 -13.84 -7.18 12.89
N ILE A 65 -15.12 -7.46 13.15
CA ILE A 65 -16.11 -6.42 13.47
C ILE A 65 -15.72 -5.66 14.74
N ALA A 66 -15.21 -6.36 15.76
CA ALA A 66 -14.75 -5.73 16.98
C ALA A 66 -13.53 -4.82 16.75
N LEU A 67 -12.61 -5.21 15.86
CA LEU A 67 -11.45 -4.39 15.48
C LEU A 67 -11.89 -3.14 14.73
N VAL A 68 -12.78 -3.27 13.75
CA VAL A 68 -13.36 -2.12 13.02
C VAL A 68 -14.05 -1.17 14.01
N HIS A 69 -14.87 -1.71 14.91
CA HIS A 69 -15.55 -0.90 15.91
C HIS A 69 -14.59 -0.15 16.82
N ALA A 70 -13.50 -0.79 17.26
CA ALA A 70 -12.47 -0.13 18.07
C ALA A 70 -11.80 1.03 17.32
N LEU A 71 -11.57 0.91 16.01
CA LEU A 71 -11.05 1.99 15.18
C LEU A 71 -12.06 3.15 15.07
N GLU A 72 -13.34 2.86 14.82
CA GLU A 72 -14.40 3.88 14.74
C GLU A 72 -14.55 4.69 16.04
N VAL A 73 -14.57 3.99 17.18
CA VAL A 73 -14.64 4.62 18.50
C VAL A 73 -13.39 5.46 18.75
N GLY A 74 -12.20 4.91 18.49
CA GLY A 74 -10.93 5.62 18.64
C GLY A 74 -10.85 6.90 17.80
N ILE A 75 -11.27 6.84 16.53
CA ILE A 75 -11.34 8.02 15.65
C ILE A 75 -12.33 9.05 16.19
N THR A 76 -13.52 8.61 16.62
CA THR A 76 -14.54 9.50 17.20
C THR A 76 -14.01 10.23 18.44
N GLU A 77 -13.33 9.52 19.33
CA GLU A 77 -12.71 10.10 20.52
C GLU A 77 -11.61 11.11 20.17
N LEU A 78 -10.76 10.79 19.19
CA LEU A 78 -9.71 11.68 18.71
C LEU A 78 -10.28 12.97 18.12
N LEU A 79 -11.35 12.87 17.32
CA LEU A 79 -12.06 14.03 16.76
C LEU A 79 -12.69 14.87 17.87
N ALA A 80 -13.40 14.25 18.82
CA ALA A 80 -13.99 14.93 19.96
C ALA A 80 -12.92 15.61 20.82
N ARG A 81 -11.76 14.97 21.02
CA ARG A 81 -10.63 15.55 21.73
C ARG A 81 -10.11 16.78 20.99
N ARG A 82 -9.90 16.68 19.67
CA ARG A 82 -9.42 17.81 18.84
C ARG A 82 -10.38 19.00 18.88
N ALA A 83 -11.69 18.77 18.83
CA ALA A 83 -12.69 19.84 18.90
C ALA A 83 -12.60 20.64 20.20
N ARG A 84 -12.32 19.97 21.33
CA ARG A 84 -12.18 20.59 22.66
C ARG A 84 -10.95 21.49 22.79
N PHE A 85 -9.89 21.23 22.01
CA PHE A 85 -8.61 21.95 22.10
C PHE A 85 -8.34 22.87 20.90
N ARG A 86 -9.29 23.05 19.98
CA ARG A 86 -9.15 24.04 18.90
C ARG A 86 -9.37 25.44 19.49
N PRO A 87 -8.40 26.37 19.39
CA PRO A 87 -8.63 27.76 19.77
C PRO A 87 -9.75 28.33 18.89
N THR A 88 -10.76 28.93 19.53
CA THR A 88 -11.82 29.72 18.87
C THR A 88 -11.27 30.98 18.25
#